data_AF-A0A6N8G9W7-F1
#
_entry.id   AF-A0A6N8G9W7-F1
#
_cell.length_a   1.000
_cell.length_b   1.000
_cell.length_c   1.000
_cell.angle_alpha   90.00
_cell.angle_beta   90.00
_cell.angle_gamma   90.00
#
_symmetry.space_group_name_H-M   'P 1'
#
loop_
_entity.id
_entity.type
_entity.pdbx_description
1 polymer ?
#
loop_
_entity_poly.entity_id
_entity_poly.type
_entity_poly.pdbx_seq_one_letter_code
_entity_poly.pdbx_strand_id
1 'polypeptide(L)'
;MAPRPRRCPGTARLARRNARSGRQHTAAVTLPYTTPAAFRRALTERLRAAAKPNGAWPLAELQRQFAYDRLLARLYHLDSEWIVKGATALLARELAVRRTVDIDVYRPGDRGQAEHDLRRAAALDLGDWFIFETGGATPVSDGANGVRIPTTARIGTTEWVRFHVDVVAEDIRMTGSPEDVPPLPAVAIPGLDRPGYRVYPLADHIADKTCAILERHGSEQRPSTRFKDLVDMLSVIGSQYVAADIQLDALRSEAQRRGLTLPPRFTVPDRQLWERGFAAEARRAVALLPTATLDGALAIAAPFLDPLLDGTAAGTWNPRTALWEPSA
;
A
#
# COMPACT_ATOMS: atom_id res chain seq x y z
N MET A 1 -42.24 -40.51 -22.45
CA MET A 1 -42.25 -39.14 -22.99
C MET A 1 -42.21 -38.18 -21.80
N ALA A 2 -41.02 -37.76 -21.39
CA ALA A 2 -40.74 -36.75 -20.35
C ALA A 2 -39.24 -36.41 -20.41
N PRO A 3 -38.83 -35.13 -20.30
CA PRO A 3 -37.50 -34.68 -20.68
C PRO A 3 -36.45 -34.90 -19.58
N ARG A 4 -35.23 -35.25 -20.02
CA ARG A 4 -34.01 -35.32 -19.21
C ARG A 4 -33.58 -33.93 -18.72
N PRO A 5 -33.15 -33.74 -17.46
CA PRO A 5 -32.54 -32.50 -17.01
C PRO A 5 -31.15 -32.31 -17.63
N ARG A 6 -30.90 -31.08 -18.09
CA ARG A 6 -29.64 -30.62 -18.69
C ARG A 6 -28.51 -30.68 -17.66
N ARG A 7 -27.45 -31.42 -17.98
CA ARG A 7 -26.15 -31.33 -17.31
C ARG A 7 -25.46 -30.02 -17.73
N CYS A 8 -25.15 -29.15 -16.78
CA CYS A 8 -24.17 -28.08 -16.96
C CYS A 8 -22.76 -28.70 -17.02
N PRO A 9 -21.94 -28.41 -18.05
CA PRO A 9 -20.53 -28.77 -18.01
C PRO A 9 -19.68 -27.60 -17.48
N GLY A 10 -18.69 -27.92 -16.66
CA GLY A 10 -17.40 -27.21 -16.69
C GLY A 10 -16.97 -26.46 -15.44
N THR A 11 -16.75 -27.17 -14.34
CA THR A 11 -15.71 -26.81 -13.37
C THR A 11 -14.31 -27.04 -13.95
N ALA A 12 -13.34 -26.26 -13.47
CA ALA A 12 -11.90 -26.50 -13.52
C ALA A 12 -11.17 -26.34 -14.87
N ARG A 13 -10.50 -25.19 -15.05
CA ARG A 13 -9.08 -25.11 -15.46
C ARG A 13 -8.67 -23.65 -15.67
N LEU A 14 -7.78 -23.14 -14.83
CA LEU A 14 -6.55 -22.40 -15.25
C LEU A 14 -5.77 -21.95 -13.99
N ALA A 15 -5.30 -22.93 -13.23
CA ALA A 15 -4.10 -22.77 -12.42
C ALA A 15 -3.10 -23.79 -12.97
N ARG A 16 -2.07 -23.31 -13.69
CA ARG A 16 -0.73 -23.89 -13.87
C ARG A 16 -0.05 -23.32 -15.11
N ARG A 17 0.97 -22.46 -14.88
CA ARG A 17 2.17 -22.10 -15.68
C ARG A 17 2.50 -20.65 -15.29
N ASN A 18 3.63 -20.26 -14.70
CA ASN A 18 4.96 -20.86 -14.62
C ASN A 18 5.60 -20.48 -13.26
N ALA A 19 5.85 -21.48 -12.41
CA ALA A 19 6.93 -21.37 -11.43
C ALA A 19 8.18 -21.98 -12.09
N ARG A 20 8.98 -21.13 -12.72
CA ARG A 20 10.36 -21.46 -13.08
C ARG A 20 11.26 -20.46 -12.38
N SER A 21 11.83 -20.92 -11.27
CA SER A 21 13.14 -20.50 -10.78
C SER A 21 14.12 -20.51 -11.94
N GLY A 22 14.71 -19.35 -12.23
CA GLY A 22 15.68 -19.16 -13.31
C GLY A 22 16.02 -17.67 -13.43
N ARG A 23 17.27 -17.33 -13.10
CA ARG A 23 17.96 -16.04 -13.31
C ARG A 23 17.14 -15.01 -14.10
N GLN A 24 16.76 -13.91 -13.44
CA GLN A 24 16.27 -12.72 -14.15
C GLN A 24 17.37 -12.24 -15.10
N HIS A 25 17.21 -12.49 -16.39
CA HIS A 25 17.89 -11.73 -17.42
C HIS A 25 17.30 -10.32 -17.37
N THR A 26 18.07 -9.39 -16.82
CA THR A 26 17.83 -7.95 -16.91
C THR A 26 17.84 -7.56 -18.38
N ALA A 27 16.67 -7.42 -18.99
CA ALA A 27 16.57 -6.78 -20.29
C ALA A 27 17.09 -5.34 -20.14
N ALA A 28 18.11 -4.98 -20.91
CA ALA A 28 18.69 -3.64 -20.86
C ALA A 28 17.62 -2.59 -21.18
N VAL A 29 17.56 -1.54 -20.35
CA VAL A 29 16.68 -0.39 -20.60
C VAL A 29 17.10 0.25 -21.93
N THR A 30 16.21 0.26 -22.91
CA THR A 30 16.44 0.81 -24.26
C THR A 30 15.50 1.98 -24.47
N LEU A 31 15.68 2.99 -23.64
CA LEU A 31 14.92 4.22 -23.75
C LEU A 31 15.26 4.93 -25.08
N PRO A 32 14.26 5.31 -25.90
CA PRO A 32 14.48 5.95 -27.20
C PRO A 32 14.84 7.45 -27.08
N TYR A 33 15.37 7.90 -25.94
CA TYR A 33 15.60 9.31 -25.63
C TYR A 33 17.09 9.57 -25.48
N THR A 34 17.62 10.50 -26.27
CA THR A 34 19.05 10.85 -26.30
C THR A 34 19.47 11.84 -25.20
N THR A 35 18.52 12.48 -24.51
CA THR A 35 18.80 13.44 -23.43
C THR A 35 17.82 13.28 -22.26
N PRO A 36 18.22 13.64 -21.03
CA PRO A 36 17.31 13.66 -19.87
C PRO A 36 16.11 14.58 -20.09
N ALA A 37 16.30 15.72 -20.76
CA ALA A 37 15.24 16.67 -21.06
C ALA A 37 14.18 16.10 -22.02
N ALA A 38 14.62 15.34 -23.04
CA ALA A 38 13.71 14.66 -23.96
C ALA A 38 12.88 13.59 -23.23
N PHE A 39 13.52 12.78 -22.37
CA PHE A 39 12.81 11.81 -21.53
C PHE A 39 11.81 12.49 -20.58
N ARG A 40 12.24 13.54 -19.86
CA ARG A 40 11.38 14.30 -18.94
C ARG A 40 10.12 14.82 -19.63
N ARG A 41 10.26 15.42 -20.82
CA ARG A 41 9.12 15.92 -21.61
C ARG A 41 8.19 14.79 -22.00
N ALA A 42 8.73 13.73 -22.60
CA ALA A 42 7.95 12.59 -23.07
C ALA A 42 7.23 11.83 -21.94
N LEU A 43 7.86 11.73 -20.76
CA LEU A 43 7.25 11.17 -19.56
C LEU A 43 6.14 12.09 -19.04
N THR A 44 6.39 13.40 -18.95
CA THR A 44 5.40 14.37 -18.47
C THR A 44 4.15 14.39 -19.35
N GLU A 45 4.31 14.33 -20.67
CA GLU A 45 3.19 14.26 -21.61
C GLU A 45 2.34 13.00 -21.41
N ARG A 46 2.98 11.83 -21.23
CA ARG A 46 2.29 10.57 -20.96
C ARG A 46 1.54 10.59 -19.63
N LEU A 47 2.19 11.07 -18.56
CA LEU A 47 1.56 11.20 -17.25
C LEU A 47 0.41 12.22 -17.30
N ARG A 48 0.53 13.30 -18.09
CA ARG A 48 -0.54 14.28 -18.27
C ARG A 48 -1.74 13.68 -18.99
N ALA A 49 -1.53 12.84 -20.00
CA ALA A 49 -2.60 12.15 -20.70
C ALA A 49 -3.40 11.21 -19.77
N ALA A 50 -2.74 10.60 -18.77
CA ALA A 50 -3.35 9.75 -17.75
C ALA A 50 -3.86 10.50 -16.51
N ALA A 51 -3.56 11.79 -16.38
CA ALA A 51 -3.98 12.61 -15.24
C ALA A 51 -5.45 13.05 -15.35
N LYS A 52 -5.98 13.70 -14.30
CA LYS A 52 -7.26 14.44 -14.38
C LYS A 52 -7.27 15.39 -15.59
N PRO A 53 -8.37 15.45 -16.36
CA PRO A 53 -9.67 14.82 -16.10
C PRO A 53 -9.82 13.36 -16.57
N ASN A 54 -8.84 12.80 -17.29
CA ASN A 54 -8.96 11.47 -17.91
C ASN A 54 -8.76 10.31 -16.92
N GLY A 55 -7.99 10.53 -15.85
CA GLY A 55 -7.76 9.57 -14.77
C GLY A 55 -8.10 10.12 -13.39
N ALA A 56 -7.94 9.29 -12.38
CA ALA A 56 -8.28 9.64 -11.00
C ALA A 56 -7.31 10.65 -10.37
N TRP A 57 -6.04 10.69 -10.80
CA TRP A 57 -4.98 11.40 -10.09
C TRP A 57 -4.55 12.71 -10.78
N PRO A 58 -4.21 13.77 -10.03
CA PRO A 58 -3.54 14.94 -10.58
C PRO A 58 -2.15 14.58 -11.13
N LEU A 59 -1.66 15.34 -12.12
CA LEU A 59 -0.35 15.12 -12.74
C LEU A 59 0.79 15.02 -11.71
N ALA A 60 0.83 15.92 -10.73
CA ALA A 60 1.87 15.93 -9.70
C ALA A 60 1.91 14.63 -8.87
N GLU A 61 0.75 13.99 -8.68
CA GLU A 61 0.68 12.70 -7.96
C GLU A 61 1.18 11.55 -8.85
N LEU A 62 0.84 11.55 -10.15
CA LEU A 62 1.36 10.56 -11.08
C LEU A 62 2.89 10.68 -11.24
N GLN A 63 3.44 11.89 -11.22
CA GLN A 63 4.89 12.13 -11.21
C GLN A 63 5.55 11.54 -9.96
N ARG A 64 4.91 11.71 -8.80
CA ARG A 64 5.36 11.15 -7.52
C ARG A 64 5.31 9.62 -7.51
N GLN A 65 4.18 9.03 -7.93
CA GLN A 65 4.03 7.59 -8.08
C GLN A 65 5.09 6.99 -9.03
N PHE A 66 5.37 7.67 -10.14
CA PHE A 66 6.41 7.22 -11.07
C PHE A 66 7.79 7.24 -10.42
N ALA A 67 8.09 8.25 -9.59
CA ALA A 67 9.36 8.29 -8.84
C ALA A 67 9.45 7.16 -7.80
N TYR A 68 8.35 6.81 -7.12
CA TYR A 68 8.30 5.65 -6.23
C TYR A 68 8.64 4.37 -6.97
N ASP A 69 8.01 4.16 -8.13
CA ASP A 69 8.29 3.00 -8.97
C ASP A 69 9.75 2.91 -9.41
N ARG A 70 10.37 4.04 -9.80
CA ARG A 70 11.78 4.04 -10.19
C ARG A 70 12.73 3.78 -9.03
N LEU A 71 12.36 4.16 -7.80
CA LEU A 71 13.10 3.76 -6.60
C LEU A 71 12.87 2.27 -6.27
N LEU A 72 11.63 1.79 -6.33
CA LEU A 72 11.29 0.38 -6.08
C LEU A 72 11.98 -0.55 -7.08
N ALA A 73 12.05 -0.17 -8.37
CA ALA A 73 12.79 -0.90 -9.39
C ALA A 73 14.26 -1.05 -9.03
N ARG A 74 14.87 -0.05 -8.39
CA ARG A 74 16.27 -0.12 -7.90
C ARG A 74 16.40 -1.06 -6.71
N LEU A 75 15.47 -1.00 -5.75
CA LEU A 75 15.43 -1.94 -4.62
C LEU A 75 15.35 -3.39 -5.13
N TYR A 76 14.44 -3.64 -6.07
CA TYR A 76 14.18 -4.96 -6.66
C TYR A 76 15.28 -5.45 -7.59
N HIS A 77 16.07 -4.53 -8.17
CA HIS A 77 17.27 -4.87 -8.91
C HIS A 77 18.38 -5.40 -8.00
N LEU A 78 18.47 -4.89 -6.77
CA LEU A 78 19.44 -5.34 -5.80
C LEU A 78 19.06 -6.72 -5.24
N ASP A 79 17.80 -6.88 -4.81
CA ASP A 79 17.22 -8.16 -4.41
C ASP A 79 15.69 -8.06 -4.31
N SER A 80 15.02 -9.21 -4.23
CA SER A 80 13.56 -9.26 -4.15
C SER A 80 13.00 -9.21 -2.72
N GLU A 81 13.80 -9.01 -1.67
CA GLU A 81 13.36 -9.18 -0.27
C GLU A 81 12.51 -8.03 0.26
N TRP A 82 12.52 -6.90 -0.44
CA TRP A 82 11.74 -5.70 -0.10
C TRP A 82 10.24 -5.92 -0.21
N ILE A 83 9.47 -5.47 0.76
CA ILE A 83 8.00 -5.51 0.75
C ILE A 83 7.47 -4.08 0.89
N VAL A 84 6.61 -3.66 -0.04
CA VAL A 84 5.97 -2.33 0.02
C VAL A 84 4.81 -2.36 1.00
N LYS A 85 4.75 -1.37 1.91
CA LYS A 85 3.72 -1.24 2.95
C LYS A 85 2.90 0.05 2.75
N GLY A 86 2.02 0.32 3.71
CA GLY A 86 1.34 1.60 3.87
C GLY A 86 0.50 2.02 2.67
N ALA A 87 0.34 3.32 2.48
CA ALA A 87 -0.54 3.84 1.43
C ALA A 87 -0.05 3.54 0.01
N THR A 88 1.26 3.36 -0.19
CA THR A 88 1.83 2.95 -1.49
C THR A 88 1.40 1.53 -1.86
N ALA A 89 1.27 0.63 -0.88
CA ALA A 89 0.71 -0.71 -1.12
C ALA A 89 -0.77 -0.67 -1.54
N LEU A 90 -1.55 0.32 -1.06
CA LEU A 90 -2.93 0.53 -1.54
C LEU A 90 -2.97 1.17 -2.92
N LEU A 91 -2.03 2.08 -3.24
CA LEU A 91 -1.92 2.63 -4.58
C LEU A 91 -1.68 1.53 -5.61
N ALA A 92 -0.75 0.62 -5.33
CA ALA A 92 -0.41 -0.47 -6.25
C ALA A 92 -1.53 -1.51 -6.41
N ARG A 93 -2.45 -1.60 -5.43
CA ARG A 93 -3.70 -2.38 -5.54
C ARG A 93 -4.85 -1.63 -6.21
N GLU A 94 -4.64 -0.38 -6.62
CA GLU A 94 -5.70 0.52 -7.10
C GLU A 94 -6.81 0.77 -6.06
N LEU A 95 -6.48 0.63 -4.77
CA LEU A 95 -7.39 0.84 -3.62
C LEU A 95 -7.16 2.19 -2.92
N ALA A 96 -6.13 2.95 -3.29
CA ALA A 96 -5.88 4.23 -2.65
C ALA A 96 -6.88 5.30 -3.10
N VAL A 97 -7.44 6.02 -2.13
CA VAL A 97 -8.42 7.10 -2.33
C VAL A 97 -7.84 8.48 -2.00
N ARG A 98 -6.60 8.54 -1.51
CA ARG A 98 -5.91 9.76 -1.13
C ARG A 98 -4.46 9.74 -1.61
N ARG A 99 -3.85 10.92 -1.67
CA ARG A 99 -2.43 11.09 -1.99
C ARG A 99 -1.55 10.46 -0.92
N THR A 100 -0.38 9.95 -1.30
CA THR A 100 0.65 9.53 -0.35
C THR A 100 1.96 10.25 -0.62
N VAL A 101 2.50 10.85 0.42
CA VAL A 101 3.69 11.71 0.36
C VAL A 101 4.98 10.92 0.58
N ASP A 102 4.85 9.78 1.27
CA ASP A 102 5.96 8.93 1.66
C ASP A 102 5.78 7.53 1.07
N ILE A 103 6.87 6.77 1.01
CA ILE A 103 6.89 5.36 0.66
C ILE A 103 7.34 4.53 1.86
N ASP A 104 6.50 3.62 2.29
CA ASP A 104 6.80 2.68 3.37
C ASP A 104 7.32 1.37 2.78
N VAL A 105 8.51 0.94 3.18
CA VAL A 105 9.09 -0.35 2.78
C VAL A 105 9.54 -1.13 4.00
N TYR A 106 9.38 -2.44 3.91
CA TYR A 106 9.88 -3.39 4.88
C TYR A 106 10.95 -4.27 4.25
N ARG A 107 12.01 -4.57 5.01
CA ARG A 107 13.00 -5.57 4.65
C ARG A 107 13.36 -6.41 5.89
N PRO A 108 13.22 -7.73 5.87
CA PRO A 108 13.63 -8.56 7.00
C PRO A 108 15.11 -8.35 7.36
N GLY A 109 15.41 -8.25 8.65
CA GLY A 109 16.78 -8.22 9.17
C GLY A 109 17.06 -6.98 10.02
N ASP A 110 18.34 -6.59 10.05
CA ASP A 110 18.81 -5.44 10.82
C ASP A 110 18.44 -4.11 10.15
N ARG A 111 17.99 -3.14 10.95
CA ARG A 111 17.60 -1.81 10.48
C ARG A 111 18.74 -1.05 9.79
N GLY A 112 19.96 -1.12 10.32
CA GLY A 112 21.13 -0.46 9.73
C GLY A 112 21.50 -1.07 8.37
N GLN A 113 21.43 -2.39 8.26
CA GLN A 113 21.63 -3.10 6.99
C GLN A 113 20.55 -2.73 5.96
N ALA A 114 19.28 -2.69 6.36
CA ALA A 114 18.19 -2.28 5.48
C ALA A 114 18.38 -0.83 4.98
N GLU A 115 18.76 0.10 5.84
CA GLU A 115 19.11 1.47 5.43
C GLU A 115 20.27 1.48 4.41
N HIS A 116 21.35 0.76 4.73
CA HIS A 116 22.52 0.68 3.86
C HIS A 116 22.18 0.12 2.48
N ASP A 117 21.39 -0.95 2.43
CA ASP A 117 20.96 -1.57 1.18
C ASP A 117 20.02 -0.67 0.37
N LEU A 118 19.14 0.08 1.04
CA LEU A 118 18.33 1.10 0.37
C LEU A 118 19.20 2.16 -0.31
N ARG A 119 20.22 2.67 0.40
CA ARG A 119 21.12 3.69 -0.15
C ARG A 119 21.93 3.14 -1.32
N ARG A 120 22.43 1.90 -1.20
CA ARG A 120 23.14 1.20 -2.28
C ARG A 120 22.25 1.04 -3.52
N ALA A 121 21.00 0.61 -3.32
CA ALA A 121 20.03 0.48 -4.41
C ALA A 121 19.69 1.84 -5.04
N ALA A 122 19.41 2.87 -4.24
CA ALA A 122 19.10 4.22 -4.73
C ALA A 122 20.21 4.80 -5.63
N ALA A 123 21.47 4.44 -5.36
CA ALA A 123 22.64 4.85 -6.14
C ALA A 123 22.81 4.09 -7.47
N LEU A 124 22.03 3.03 -7.73
CA LEU A 124 22.12 2.28 -8.98
C LEU A 124 21.63 3.13 -10.16
N ASP A 125 22.43 3.14 -11.23
CA ASP A 125 22.02 3.62 -12.53
C ASP A 125 21.36 2.47 -13.31
N LEU A 126 20.05 2.59 -13.54
CA LEU A 126 19.28 1.64 -14.34
C LEU A 126 19.15 2.06 -15.81
N GLY A 127 19.85 3.11 -16.25
CA GLY A 127 19.73 3.66 -17.61
C GLY A 127 18.38 4.33 -17.88
N ASP A 128 17.65 4.71 -16.82
CA ASP A 128 16.30 5.27 -16.89
C ASP A 128 16.25 6.80 -16.69
N TRP A 129 17.42 7.45 -16.74
CA TRP A 129 17.65 8.88 -16.48
C TRP A 129 17.33 9.37 -15.06
N PHE A 130 16.87 8.49 -14.15
CA PHE A 130 16.60 8.87 -12.77
C PHE A 130 17.89 8.80 -11.93
N ILE A 131 18.05 9.81 -11.09
CA ILE A 131 19.07 9.86 -10.03
C ILE A 131 18.34 10.06 -8.71
N PHE A 132 18.71 9.30 -7.68
CA PHE A 132 18.16 9.43 -6.34
C PHE A 132 19.23 9.90 -5.37
N GLU A 133 18.94 10.98 -4.66
CA GLU A 133 19.79 11.55 -3.62
C GLU A 133 19.12 11.32 -2.26
N THR A 134 19.75 10.53 -1.39
CA THR A 134 19.26 10.23 -0.04
C THR A 134 19.93 11.12 1.00
N GLY A 135 19.17 11.82 1.83
CA GLY A 135 19.69 12.63 2.94
C GLY A 135 19.91 11.84 4.24
N GLY A 136 20.17 12.54 5.33
CA GLY A 136 20.38 11.95 6.66
C GLY A 136 19.11 11.26 7.18
N ALA A 137 19.27 10.04 7.71
CA ALA A 137 18.16 9.29 8.28
C ALA A 137 17.76 9.82 9.66
N THR A 138 16.46 9.82 9.95
CA THR A 138 15.91 10.13 11.27
C THR A 138 15.06 8.96 11.77
N PRO A 139 15.01 8.66 13.07
CA PRO A 139 14.09 7.65 13.60
C PRO A 139 12.63 7.95 13.22
N VAL A 140 11.83 6.93 12.92
CA VAL A 140 10.38 7.09 12.75
C VAL A 140 9.73 7.29 14.12
N SER A 141 8.89 8.31 14.26
CA SER A 141 8.34 8.78 15.54
C SER A 141 7.34 7.83 16.23
N ASP A 142 6.84 6.81 15.53
CA ASP A 142 5.70 5.98 15.97
C ASP A 142 6.11 4.65 16.64
N GLY A 143 7.31 4.56 17.21
CA GLY A 143 7.75 3.37 17.97
C GLY A 143 8.07 2.13 17.13
N ALA A 144 7.93 2.20 15.81
CA ALA A 144 8.47 1.21 14.90
C ALA A 144 9.99 1.36 14.81
N ASN A 145 10.72 0.25 14.87
CA ASN A 145 12.16 0.16 14.61
C ASN A 145 12.47 0.46 13.14
N GLY A 146 12.25 1.71 12.75
CA GLY A 146 12.37 2.19 11.38
C GLY A 146 13.09 3.53 11.28
N VAL A 147 13.54 3.82 10.07
CA VAL A 147 14.21 5.08 9.72
C VAL A 147 13.46 5.76 8.59
N ARG A 148 13.35 7.08 8.71
CA ARG A 148 12.83 7.96 7.68
C ARG A 148 14.00 8.61 6.94
N ILE A 149 14.03 8.42 5.63
CA ILE A 149 15.12 8.87 4.76
C ILE A 149 14.56 9.87 3.74
N PRO A 150 14.86 11.18 3.85
CA PRO A 150 14.48 12.14 2.83
C PRO A 150 15.19 11.80 1.52
N THR A 151 14.42 11.75 0.44
CA THR A 151 14.89 11.32 -0.87
C THR A 151 14.46 12.31 -1.95
N THR A 152 15.41 12.72 -2.80
CA THR A 152 15.16 13.58 -3.95
C THR A 152 15.36 12.78 -5.23
N ALA A 153 14.32 12.66 -6.04
CA ALA A 153 14.42 12.10 -7.38
C ALA A 153 14.70 13.23 -8.38
N ARG A 154 15.66 13.00 -9.27
CA ARG A 154 16.04 13.93 -10.35
C ARG A 154 15.99 13.22 -11.69
N ILE A 155 15.73 14.00 -12.75
CA ILE A 155 15.98 13.59 -14.14
C ILE A 155 17.06 14.51 -14.69
N GLY A 156 18.24 13.95 -14.95
CA GLY A 156 19.45 14.74 -15.20
C GLY A 156 19.73 15.72 -14.07
N THR A 157 20.01 16.98 -14.39
CA THR A 157 20.29 18.03 -13.40
C THR A 157 19.03 18.65 -12.78
N THR A 158 17.83 18.21 -13.15
CA THR A 158 16.57 18.85 -12.73
C THR A 158 15.82 18.00 -11.71
N GLU A 159 15.36 18.62 -10.63
CA GLU A 159 14.53 17.96 -9.64
C GLU A 159 13.20 17.50 -10.27
N TRP A 160 12.82 16.26 -9.98
CA TRP A 160 11.54 15.68 -10.39
C TRP A 160 10.55 15.73 -9.23
N VAL A 161 10.90 15.17 -8.08
CA VAL A 161 10.08 15.20 -6.86
C VAL A 161 10.91 14.89 -5.61
N ARG A 162 10.46 15.38 -4.45
CA ARG A 162 10.96 15.01 -3.12
C ARG A 162 9.90 14.23 -2.33
N PHE A 163 10.35 13.26 -1.56
CA PHE A 163 9.53 12.42 -0.70
C PHE A 163 10.40 11.82 0.42
N HIS A 164 9.78 11.14 1.38
CA HIS A 164 10.51 10.34 2.35
C HIS A 164 10.31 8.86 2.09
N VAL A 165 11.34 8.08 2.41
CA VAL A 165 11.26 6.62 2.45
C VAL A 165 11.33 6.19 3.91
N ASP A 166 10.29 5.53 4.36
CA ASP A 166 10.24 4.92 5.69
C ASP A 166 10.63 3.44 5.54
N VAL A 167 11.78 3.09 6.11
CA VAL A 167 12.31 1.72 6.11
C VAL A 167 12.08 1.11 7.48
N VAL A 168 11.40 -0.03 7.52
CA VAL A 168 11.21 -0.84 8.72
C VAL A 168 11.87 -2.19 8.51
N ALA A 169 12.59 -2.72 9.50
CA ALA A 169 13.30 -4.00 9.35
C ALA A 169 12.98 -5.03 10.44
N GLU A 170 12.74 -4.53 11.66
CA GLU A 170 12.53 -5.36 12.83
C GLU A 170 11.04 -5.49 13.17
N ASP A 171 10.72 -6.54 13.92
CA ASP A 171 9.43 -6.79 14.57
C ASP A 171 8.20 -6.93 13.67
N ILE A 172 8.32 -6.82 12.35
CA ILE A 172 7.17 -7.10 11.46
C ILE A 172 6.96 -8.61 11.34
N ARG A 173 5.80 -9.07 11.83
CA ARG A 173 5.31 -10.42 11.62
C ARG A 173 4.19 -10.40 10.59
N MET A 174 4.48 -10.91 9.39
CA MET A 174 3.45 -11.17 8.37
C MET A 174 2.75 -12.49 8.67
N THR A 175 1.43 -12.47 8.73
CA THR A 175 0.60 -13.68 8.84
C THR A 175 0.25 -14.25 7.47
N GLY A 176 0.15 -13.39 6.45
CA GLY A 176 -0.02 -13.78 5.05
C GLY A 176 1.29 -13.82 4.25
N SER A 177 1.18 -14.26 2.99
CA SER A 177 2.27 -14.12 2.01
C SER A 177 2.18 -12.77 1.29
N PRO A 178 3.29 -12.06 1.07
CA PRO A 178 3.29 -10.86 0.25
C PRO A 178 2.71 -11.11 -1.14
N GLU A 179 1.97 -10.14 -1.67
CA GLU A 179 1.26 -10.25 -2.94
C GLU A 179 2.01 -9.50 -4.04
N ASP A 180 2.08 -10.05 -5.25
CA ASP A 180 2.64 -9.35 -6.41
C ASP A 180 1.64 -8.32 -6.94
N VAL A 181 2.10 -7.08 -7.17
CA VAL A 181 1.32 -5.97 -7.72
C VAL A 181 2.03 -5.31 -8.90
N PRO A 182 1.30 -4.68 -9.83
CA PRO A 182 1.91 -3.97 -10.96
C PRO A 182 2.70 -2.71 -10.55
N PRO A 183 3.55 -2.18 -11.45
CA PRO A 183 4.27 -0.92 -11.25
C PRO A 183 3.34 0.31 -11.15
N LEU A 184 3.84 1.41 -10.58
CA LEU A 184 3.07 2.64 -10.32
C LEU A 184 3.59 3.87 -11.09
N PRO A 185 2.74 4.72 -11.70
CA PRO A 185 1.38 4.44 -12.09
C PRO A 185 1.34 3.40 -13.23
N ALA A 186 0.16 2.83 -13.47
CA ALA A 186 -0.14 1.94 -14.58
C ALA A 186 -0.11 2.67 -15.95
N VAL A 187 1.08 3.11 -16.35
CA VAL A 187 1.36 3.82 -17.60
C VAL A 187 2.53 3.15 -18.30
N ALA A 188 2.34 2.78 -19.57
CA ALA A 188 3.40 2.20 -20.38
C ALA A 188 4.40 3.26 -20.84
N ILE A 189 5.69 2.99 -20.65
CA ILE A 189 6.80 3.83 -21.12
C ILE A 189 7.61 3.02 -22.14
N PRO A 190 7.65 3.42 -23.42
CA PRO A 190 8.41 2.68 -24.43
C PRO A 190 9.88 2.52 -24.03
N GLY A 191 10.38 1.29 -24.10
CA GLY A 191 11.78 0.95 -23.82
C GLY A 191 12.13 0.85 -22.33
N LEU A 192 11.17 1.02 -21.43
CA LEU A 192 11.38 0.89 -19.99
C LEU A 192 10.66 -0.34 -19.44
N ASP A 193 11.44 -1.32 -18.98
CA ASP A 193 10.89 -2.42 -18.21
C ASP A 193 10.55 -1.96 -16.78
N ARG A 194 9.37 -2.37 -16.33
CA ARG A 194 8.77 -1.96 -15.06
C ARG A 194 8.11 -3.19 -14.45
N PRO A 195 8.90 -4.15 -13.95
CA PRO A 195 8.34 -5.26 -13.22
C PRO A 195 7.59 -4.73 -12.00
N GLY A 196 6.54 -5.44 -11.63
CA GLY A 196 5.83 -5.20 -10.38
C GLY A 196 6.71 -5.43 -9.16
N TYR A 197 6.11 -5.28 -7.99
CA TYR A 197 6.76 -5.53 -6.71
C TYR A 197 5.80 -6.25 -5.78
N ARG A 198 6.32 -6.72 -4.65
CA ARG A 198 5.57 -7.38 -3.59
C ARG A 198 5.12 -6.38 -2.56
N VAL A 199 3.87 -6.51 -2.14
CA VAL A 199 3.23 -5.66 -1.14
C VAL A 199 2.83 -6.46 0.08
N TYR A 200 2.76 -5.77 1.20
CA TYR A 200 2.32 -6.28 2.49
C TYR A 200 0.95 -6.96 2.36
N PRO A 201 0.73 -8.16 2.92
CA PRO A 201 -0.52 -8.88 2.74
C PRO A 201 -1.73 -8.04 3.17
N LEU A 202 -2.83 -8.13 2.43
CA LEU A 202 -4.01 -7.29 2.69
C LEU A 202 -4.55 -7.46 4.12
N ALA A 203 -4.61 -8.69 4.63
CA ALA A 203 -5.11 -8.96 5.98
C ALA A 203 -4.24 -8.33 7.07
N ASP A 204 -2.91 -8.43 6.92
CA ASP A 204 -1.94 -7.79 7.82
C ASP A 204 -2.01 -6.26 7.72
N HIS A 205 -2.28 -5.72 6.53
CA HIS A 205 -2.45 -4.28 6.32
C HIS A 205 -3.70 -3.75 7.04
N ILE A 206 -4.83 -4.45 6.92
CA ILE A 206 -6.06 -4.12 7.64
C ILE A 206 -5.81 -4.18 9.14
N ALA A 207 -5.17 -5.24 9.64
CA ALA A 207 -4.83 -5.39 11.04
C ALA A 207 -3.94 -4.25 11.55
N ASP A 208 -2.88 -3.92 10.83
CA ASP A 208 -1.94 -2.82 11.13
C ASP A 208 -2.67 -1.48 11.26
N LYS A 209 -3.57 -1.16 10.32
CA LYS A 209 -4.38 0.06 10.38
C LYS A 209 -5.36 0.05 11.54
N THR A 210 -6.09 -1.04 11.76
CA THR A 210 -7.03 -1.17 12.88
C THR A 210 -6.32 -0.95 14.21
N CYS A 211 -5.18 -1.62 14.42
CA CYS A 211 -4.41 -1.48 15.66
C CYS A 211 -3.82 -0.07 15.80
N ALA A 212 -3.32 0.53 14.72
CA ALA A 212 -2.80 1.89 14.74
C ALA A 212 -3.87 2.95 15.05
N ILE A 213 -5.14 2.71 14.69
CA ILE A 213 -6.27 3.56 15.07
C ILE A 213 -6.57 3.43 16.57
N LEU A 214 -6.54 2.22 17.10
CA LEU A 214 -6.91 1.92 18.50
C LEU A 214 -5.81 2.26 19.51
N GLU A 215 -4.55 2.35 19.06
CA GLU A 215 -3.39 2.54 19.90
C GLU A 215 -3.38 3.88 20.65
N ARG A 216 -2.73 3.87 21.83
CA ARG A 216 -2.43 5.05 22.65
C ARG A 216 -0.92 5.14 22.88
N HIS A 217 -0.37 6.34 22.83
CA HIS A 217 1.08 6.53 22.79
C HIS A 217 1.64 7.20 24.05
N GLY A 218 2.79 6.66 24.49
CA GLY A 218 3.58 7.20 25.61
C GLY A 218 2.94 6.96 26.99
N SER A 219 3.62 7.44 28.02
CA SER A 219 3.15 7.37 29.41
C SER A 219 1.82 8.11 29.62
N GLU A 220 1.59 9.18 28.85
CA GLU A 220 0.36 9.99 28.88
C GLU A 220 -0.82 9.34 28.15
N GLN A 221 -0.63 8.17 27.52
CA GLN A 221 -1.70 7.44 26.81
C GLN A 221 -2.45 8.31 25.78
N ARG A 222 -1.69 9.14 25.06
CA ARG A 222 -2.22 10.08 24.08
C ARG A 222 -2.96 9.33 22.97
N PRO A 223 -4.17 9.77 22.58
CA PRO A 223 -4.96 9.09 21.56
C PRO A 223 -4.26 9.13 20.21
N SER A 224 -4.35 8.03 19.45
CA SER A 224 -3.88 7.98 18.06
C SER A 224 -4.53 9.08 17.19
N THR A 225 -3.75 9.61 16.26
CA THR A 225 -4.16 10.61 15.26
C THR A 225 -4.11 10.04 13.84
N ARG A 226 -4.20 8.71 13.72
CA ARG A 226 -4.19 7.96 12.45
C ARG A 226 -5.51 8.11 11.66
N PHE A 227 -6.03 9.33 11.51
CA PHE A 227 -7.30 9.62 10.83
C PHE A 227 -7.33 9.08 9.39
N LYS A 228 -6.19 9.16 8.70
CA LYS A 228 -5.99 8.67 7.33
C LYS A 228 -6.15 7.14 7.22
N ASP A 229 -5.88 6.40 8.30
CA ASP A 229 -6.00 4.94 8.30
C ASP A 229 -7.48 4.51 8.27
N LEU A 230 -8.39 5.29 8.85
CA LEU A 230 -9.84 5.06 8.70
C LEU A 230 -10.31 5.33 7.26
N VAL A 231 -9.81 6.39 6.61
CA VAL A 231 -10.11 6.66 5.19
C VAL A 231 -9.66 5.51 4.29
N ASP A 232 -8.43 5.04 4.50
CA ASP A 232 -7.86 3.91 3.75
C ASP A 232 -8.67 2.63 3.99
N MET A 233 -9.11 2.39 5.23
CA MET A 233 -9.93 1.24 5.61
C MET A 233 -11.29 1.26 4.90
N LEU A 234 -11.98 2.40 4.84
CA LEU A 234 -13.26 2.53 4.12
C LEU A 234 -13.13 2.11 2.66
N SER A 235 -12.01 2.46 2.01
CA SER A 235 -11.75 2.06 0.63
C SER A 235 -11.58 0.55 0.48
N VAL A 236 -10.78 -0.06 1.37
CA VAL A 236 -10.51 -1.49 1.37
C VAL A 236 -11.79 -2.30 1.63
N ILE A 237 -12.52 -2.01 2.71
CA ILE A 237 -13.71 -2.77 3.09
C ILE A 237 -14.87 -2.56 2.10
N GLY A 238 -14.91 -1.41 1.41
CA GLY A 238 -15.90 -1.13 0.37
C GLY A 238 -15.64 -1.85 -0.96
N SER A 239 -14.48 -2.49 -1.13
CA SER A 239 -14.04 -3.01 -2.43
C SER A 239 -13.50 -4.43 -2.40
N GLN A 240 -13.11 -4.96 -1.25
CA GLN A 240 -12.37 -6.23 -1.14
C GLN A 240 -13.18 -7.31 -0.43
N TYR A 241 -13.04 -8.54 -0.89
CA TYR A 241 -13.50 -9.72 -0.17
C TYR A 241 -12.41 -10.15 0.81
N VAL A 242 -12.77 -10.43 2.06
CA VAL A 242 -11.80 -10.75 3.13
C VAL A 242 -12.26 -12.01 3.85
N ALA A 243 -11.38 -13.01 3.95
CA ALA A 243 -11.68 -14.23 4.72
C ALA A 243 -11.54 -13.97 6.22
N ALA A 244 -12.53 -14.39 7.00
CA ALA A 244 -12.62 -14.08 8.42
C ALA A 244 -11.49 -14.70 9.24
N ASP A 245 -11.14 -15.97 8.98
CA ASP A 245 -10.08 -16.70 9.66
C ASP A 245 -8.72 -16.03 9.49
N ILE A 246 -8.34 -15.71 8.24
CA ILE A 246 -7.09 -15.03 7.91
C ILE A 246 -7.06 -13.63 8.58
N GLN A 247 -8.17 -12.90 8.55
CA GLN A 247 -8.23 -11.56 9.11
C GLN A 247 -8.19 -11.54 10.65
N LEU A 248 -8.83 -12.52 11.31
CA LEU A 248 -8.79 -12.71 12.75
C LEU A 248 -7.36 -13.02 13.22
N ASP A 249 -6.66 -13.91 12.52
CA ASP A 249 -5.28 -14.27 12.85
C ASP A 249 -4.33 -13.08 12.68
N ALA A 250 -4.48 -12.32 11.58
CA ALA A 250 -3.73 -11.08 11.36
C ALA A 250 -3.99 -10.06 12.48
N LEU A 251 -5.26 -9.82 12.84
CA LEU A 251 -5.63 -8.86 13.87
C LEU A 251 -5.09 -9.24 15.25
N ARG A 252 -5.17 -10.53 15.63
CA ARG A 252 -4.62 -11.04 16.89
C ARG A 252 -3.10 -10.93 16.92
N SER A 253 -2.42 -11.32 15.84
CA SER A 253 -0.96 -11.25 15.73
C SER A 253 -0.46 -9.79 15.86
N GLU A 254 -1.14 -8.86 15.21
CA GLU A 254 -0.83 -7.43 15.26
C GLU A 254 -1.07 -6.85 16.66
N ALA A 255 -2.23 -7.13 17.28
CA ALA A 255 -2.56 -6.67 18.62
C ALA A 255 -1.57 -7.21 19.65
N GLN A 256 -1.21 -8.49 19.56
CA GLN A 256 -0.20 -9.10 20.42
C GLN A 256 1.16 -8.41 20.25
N ARG A 257 1.59 -8.14 19.01
CA ARG A 257 2.86 -7.44 18.76
C ARG A 257 2.90 -6.07 19.45
N ARG A 258 1.80 -5.32 19.36
CA ARG A 258 1.69 -3.98 19.96
C ARG A 258 1.35 -3.99 21.45
N GLY A 259 1.13 -5.16 22.05
CA GLY A 259 0.67 -5.27 23.44
C GLY A 259 -0.71 -4.63 23.68
N LEU A 260 -1.58 -4.63 22.67
CA LEU A 260 -2.90 -4.01 22.72
C LEU A 260 -3.96 -4.99 23.20
N THR A 261 -4.78 -4.54 24.16
CA THR A 261 -6.06 -5.18 24.48
C THR A 261 -7.11 -4.66 23.51
N LEU A 262 -7.63 -5.52 22.65
CA LEU A 262 -8.67 -5.15 21.69
C LEU A 262 -10.01 -4.89 22.42
N PRO A 263 -10.70 -3.79 22.11
CA PRO A 263 -12.04 -3.55 22.65
C PRO A 263 -13.05 -4.49 21.97
N PRO A 264 -14.21 -4.77 22.60
CA PRO A 264 -15.24 -5.63 22.00
C PRO A 264 -16.00 -4.98 20.84
N ARG A 265 -15.83 -3.67 20.63
CA ARG A 265 -16.43 -2.90 19.53
C ARG A 265 -15.47 -1.83 19.05
N PHE A 266 -15.54 -1.53 17.77
CA PHE A 266 -14.71 -0.53 17.15
C PHE A 266 -15.18 0.88 17.54
N THR A 267 -14.27 1.63 18.13
CA THR A 267 -14.45 3.06 18.42
C THR A 267 -13.13 3.78 18.16
N VAL A 268 -13.19 5.08 17.99
CA VAL A 268 -11.98 5.92 17.90
C VAL A 268 -11.54 6.35 19.30
N PRO A 269 -10.23 6.52 19.55
CA PRO A 269 -9.70 6.76 20.89
C PRO A 269 -10.06 8.12 21.50
N ASP A 270 -10.46 9.09 20.68
CA ASP A 270 -10.96 10.40 21.10
C ASP A 270 -11.93 10.97 20.06
N ARG A 271 -13.23 11.05 20.39
CA ARG A 271 -14.25 11.44 19.41
C ARG A 271 -14.09 12.88 18.91
N GLN A 272 -13.81 13.83 19.81
CA GLN A 272 -13.74 15.25 19.46
C GLN A 272 -12.53 15.54 18.56
N LEU A 273 -11.40 14.89 18.83
CA LEU A 273 -10.20 14.98 18.01
C LEU A 273 -10.42 14.34 16.63
N TRP A 274 -11.01 13.14 16.61
CA TRP A 274 -11.22 12.38 15.39
C TRP A 274 -12.27 12.97 14.47
N GLU A 275 -13.29 13.64 14.99
CA GLU A 275 -14.32 14.26 14.14
C GLU A 275 -13.72 15.33 13.22
N ARG A 276 -12.88 16.20 13.78
CA ARG A 276 -12.16 17.23 13.02
C ARG A 276 -11.08 16.63 12.12
N GLY A 277 -10.32 15.66 12.65
CA GLY A 277 -9.23 15.01 11.92
C GLY A 277 -9.71 14.22 10.70
N PHE A 278 -10.73 13.38 10.89
CA PHE A 278 -11.33 12.61 9.80
C PHE A 278 -11.94 13.50 8.73
N ALA A 279 -12.72 14.52 9.11
CA ALA A 279 -13.30 15.45 8.13
C ALA A 279 -12.24 16.17 7.30
N ALA A 280 -11.08 16.48 7.88
CA ALA A 280 -9.96 17.06 7.14
C ALA A 280 -9.35 16.08 6.13
N GLU A 281 -9.16 14.81 6.50
CA GLU A 281 -8.65 13.78 5.60
C GLU A 281 -9.66 13.42 4.49
N ALA A 282 -10.95 13.34 4.82
CA ALA A 282 -12.02 13.10 3.86
C ALA A 282 -12.06 14.17 2.76
N ARG A 283 -11.87 15.45 3.11
CA ARG A 283 -11.76 16.54 2.11
C ARG A 283 -10.52 16.45 1.23
N ARG A 284 -9.46 15.78 1.67
CA ARG A 284 -8.20 15.62 0.92
C ARG A 284 -8.22 14.40 -0.01
N ALA A 285 -9.19 13.49 0.18
CA ALA A 285 -9.40 12.36 -0.69
C ALA A 285 -9.58 12.81 -2.14
N VAL A 286 -8.99 12.06 -3.06
CA VAL A 286 -9.01 12.32 -4.50
C VAL A 286 -10.20 11.61 -5.16
N ALA A 287 -10.65 10.52 -4.56
CA ALA A 287 -11.87 9.80 -4.90
C ALA A 287 -13.02 10.19 -3.95
N LEU A 288 -14.26 10.04 -4.43
CA LEU A 288 -15.44 10.25 -3.60
C LEU A 288 -15.53 9.15 -2.54
N LEU A 289 -15.45 9.54 -1.27
CA LEU A 289 -15.71 8.64 -0.16
C LEU A 289 -17.23 8.45 0.01
N PRO A 290 -17.67 7.30 0.55
CA PRO A 290 -19.09 7.07 0.84
C PRO A 290 -19.66 8.04 1.89
N THR A 291 -18.79 8.70 2.66
CA THR A 291 -19.16 9.68 3.69
C THR A 291 -18.03 10.67 3.92
N ALA A 292 -18.40 11.88 4.34
CA ALA A 292 -17.48 12.92 4.81
C ALA A 292 -17.50 13.12 6.34
N THR A 293 -18.36 12.38 7.05
CA THR A 293 -18.53 12.49 8.51
C THR A 293 -17.92 11.29 9.23
N LEU A 294 -17.43 11.53 10.45
CA LEU A 294 -16.91 10.45 11.30
C LEU A 294 -18.01 9.41 11.61
N ASP A 295 -19.22 9.85 11.93
CA ASP A 295 -20.32 8.94 12.26
C ASP A 295 -20.67 8.02 11.09
N GLY A 296 -20.72 8.55 9.87
CA GLY A 296 -20.92 7.72 8.68
C GLY A 296 -19.76 6.75 8.46
N ALA A 297 -18.52 7.17 8.73
CA ALA A 297 -17.35 6.30 8.60
C ALA A 297 -17.38 5.15 9.60
N LEU A 298 -17.75 5.43 10.85
CA LEU A 298 -17.91 4.40 11.89
C LEU A 298 -19.07 3.46 11.57
N ALA A 299 -20.19 3.96 11.03
CA ALA A 299 -21.31 3.14 10.61
C ALA A 299 -20.95 2.15 9.48
N ILE A 300 -19.99 2.51 8.61
CA ILE A 300 -19.49 1.63 7.54
C ILE A 300 -18.42 0.67 8.06
N ALA A 301 -17.54 1.13 8.95
CA ALA A 301 -16.45 0.31 9.48
C ALA A 301 -16.89 -0.72 10.53
N ALA A 302 -17.87 -0.38 11.37
CA ALA A 302 -18.30 -1.23 12.48
C ALA A 302 -18.84 -2.62 12.04
N PRO A 303 -19.67 -2.78 11.00
CA PRO A 303 -20.11 -4.10 10.54
C PRO A 303 -18.96 -5.02 10.10
N PHE A 304 -17.85 -4.44 9.63
CA PHE A 304 -16.64 -5.19 9.29
C PHE A 304 -15.82 -5.52 10.55
N LEU A 305 -15.56 -4.52 11.39
CA LEU A 305 -14.61 -4.63 12.50
C LEU A 305 -15.20 -5.23 13.78
N ASP A 306 -16.45 -4.95 14.14
CA ASP A 306 -17.04 -5.43 15.39
C ASP A 306 -17.03 -6.97 15.47
N PRO A 307 -17.43 -7.72 14.43
CA PRO A 307 -17.33 -9.18 14.44
C PRO A 307 -15.89 -9.70 14.53
N LEU A 308 -14.90 -8.95 14.02
CA LEU A 308 -13.49 -9.32 14.15
C LEU A 308 -12.99 -9.08 15.58
N LEU A 309 -13.45 -8.01 16.22
CA LEU A 309 -13.06 -7.59 17.56
C LEU A 309 -13.69 -8.46 18.67
N ASP A 310 -14.95 -8.87 18.51
CA ASP A 310 -15.62 -9.79 19.44
C ASP A 310 -15.37 -11.27 19.11
N GLY A 311 -14.72 -11.55 17.97
CA GLY A 311 -14.33 -12.90 17.53
C GLY A 311 -15.47 -13.71 16.90
N THR A 312 -16.59 -13.08 16.54
CA THR A 312 -17.74 -13.74 15.90
C THR A 312 -17.69 -13.76 14.38
N ALA A 313 -16.76 -13.03 13.75
CA ALA A 313 -16.58 -13.02 12.29
C ALA A 313 -16.39 -14.44 11.75
N ALA A 314 -17.17 -14.80 10.73
CA ALA A 314 -17.11 -16.09 10.07
C ALA A 314 -17.34 -15.96 8.56
N GLY A 315 -16.78 -16.89 7.79
CA GLY A 315 -16.90 -16.91 6.33
C GLY A 315 -16.10 -15.79 5.66
N THR A 316 -16.72 -15.06 4.75
CA THR A 316 -16.06 -14.04 3.92
C THR A 316 -16.83 -12.73 3.98
N TRP A 317 -16.14 -11.62 4.26
CA TRP A 317 -16.69 -10.29 4.11
C TRP A 317 -17.04 -10.04 2.64
N ASN A 318 -18.28 -9.65 2.37
CA ASN A 318 -18.73 -9.27 1.05
C ASN A 318 -18.91 -7.75 0.97
N PRO A 319 -18.08 -7.03 0.21
CA PRO A 319 -18.13 -5.57 0.14
C PRO A 319 -19.42 -5.05 -0.52
N ARG A 320 -20.16 -5.90 -1.25
CA ARG A 320 -21.41 -5.51 -1.92
C ARG A 320 -22.61 -5.48 -0.99
N THR A 321 -22.64 -6.39 -0.02
CA THR A 321 -23.72 -6.50 0.97
C THR A 321 -23.34 -5.85 2.30
N ALA A 322 -22.05 -5.55 2.49
CA ALA A 322 -21.48 -5.04 3.74
C ALA A 322 -21.74 -5.98 4.93
N LEU A 323 -21.62 -7.29 4.69
CA LEU A 323 -21.86 -8.35 5.67
C LEU A 323 -20.79 -9.44 5.58
N TRP A 324 -20.58 -10.13 6.69
CA TRP A 324 -19.88 -11.41 6.73
C TRP A 324 -20.85 -12.52 6.29
N GLU A 325 -20.53 -13.19 5.19
CA GLU A 325 -21.35 -14.25 4.60
C GLU A 325 -20.66 -15.60 4.76
N PRO A 326 -21.41 -16.71 5.01
CA PRO A 326 -20.82 -18.04 5.05
C PRO A 326 -20.03 -18.35 3.77
N SER A 327 -18.89 -19.02 3.91
CA SER A 327 -18.14 -19.51 2.75
C SER A 327 -18.99 -20.50 1.96
N ALA A 328 -19.11 -20.27 0.66
CA ALA A 328 -19.83 -21.15 -0.27
C ALA A 328 -19.11 -22.49 -0.48
#